data_AF-A0A177PD83-F1
#
_entry.id   AF-A0A177PD83-F1
#
_cell.length_a   1.000
_cell.length_b   1.000
_cell.length_c   1.000
_cell.angle_alpha   90.00
_cell.angle_beta   90.00
_cell.angle_gamma   90.00
#
_symmetry.space_group_name_H-M   'P 1'
#
loop_
_entity.id
_entity.type
_entity.pdbx_description
1 polymer ?
#
loop_
_entity_poly.entity_id
_entity_poly.type
_entity_poly.pdbx_seq_one_letter_code
_entity_poly.pdbx_strand_id
1 'polypeptide(L)'
;MENDMFDFTKLRRPNAAEQREQEQRRRADAIADDHTRRLLRSRDALRVTLTDHPDARYTIAGDRAVHFYGDRPNGREVRGVWYAPDHMSRDEFDTIVAGYAIGATLDLRGYWKPFNGNSGTRFTFVAQFVKAADRAEPAERKSPQAEIDAFGA
;
A
#
# COMPACT_ATOMS: atom_id res chain seq x y z
N MET A 1 48.21 -34.05 11.69
CA MET A 1 46.99 -33.38 12.18
C MET A 1 47.14 -31.92 11.83
N GLU A 2 46.55 -31.50 10.72
CA GLU A 2 46.48 -30.08 10.32
C GLU A 2 45.59 -29.35 11.32
N ASN A 3 46.16 -28.39 12.06
CA ASN A 3 45.38 -27.40 12.76
C ASN A 3 44.82 -26.45 11.70
N ASP A 4 43.58 -26.69 11.29
CA ASP A 4 42.74 -25.79 10.53
C ASP A 4 42.44 -24.56 11.40
N MET A 5 43.42 -23.65 11.45
CA MET A 5 43.36 -22.40 12.20
C MET A 5 42.37 -21.50 11.48
N PHE A 6 41.12 -21.48 11.97
CA PHE A 6 40.04 -20.63 11.48
C PHE A 6 40.55 -19.24 11.05
N ASP A 7 40.49 -18.97 9.75
CA ASP A 7 40.86 -17.67 9.17
C ASP A 7 39.74 -16.65 9.39
N PHE A 8 39.83 -15.91 10.50
CA PHE A 8 38.90 -14.84 10.86
C PHE A 8 39.07 -13.58 9.99
N THR A 9 40.05 -13.52 9.09
CA THR A 9 40.28 -12.37 8.19
C THR A 9 39.12 -12.19 7.19
N LYS A 10 38.34 -13.25 6.95
CA LYS A 10 37.14 -13.22 6.09
C LYS A 10 35.85 -12.83 6.82
N LEU A 11 35.88 -12.71 8.15
CA LEU A 11 34.76 -12.21 8.96
C LEU A 11 34.82 -10.68 9.04
N ARG A 12 34.89 -10.00 7.89
CA ARG A 12 34.74 -8.54 7.83
C ARG A 12 33.31 -8.20 8.23
N ARG A 13 33.13 -7.63 9.42
CA ARG A 13 31.85 -7.04 9.82
C ARG A 13 31.50 -5.95 8.80
N PRO A 14 30.34 -6.02 8.14
CA PRO A 14 29.94 -4.96 7.23
C PRO A 14 29.89 -3.64 8.01
N ASN A 15 30.45 -2.59 7.44
CA ASN A 15 30.44 -1.28 8.10
C ASN A 15 29.00 -0.72 8.16
N ALA A 16 28.76 0.30 8.97
CA ALA A 16 27.42 0.85 9.15
C ALA A 16 26.77 1.36 7.84
N ALA A 17 27.56 1.75 6.84
CA ALA A 17 27.05 2.16 5.53
C ALA A 17 26.64 0.96 4.66
N GLU A 18 27.47 -0.10 4.61
CA GLU A 18 27.17 -1.37 3.91
C GLU A 18 25.91 -2.04 4.49
N GLN A 19 25.71 -1.95 5.81
CA GLN A 19 24.50 -2.46 6.46
C GLN A 19 23.25 -1.67 6.07
N ARG A 20 23.34 -0.32 6.04
CA ARG A 20 22.22 0.54 5.62
C ARG A 20 21.84 0.31 4.15
N GLU A 21 22.82 0.16 3.27
CA GLU A 21 22.55 -0.13 1.86
C GLU A 21 21.90 -1.51 1.68
N GLN A 22 22.36 -2.54 2.40
CA GLN A 22 21.72 -3.85 2.36
C GLN A 22 20.29 -3.82 2.91
N GLU A 23 20.05 -3.10 4.00
CA GLU A 23 18.71 -2.95 4.56
C GLU A 23 17.78 -2.20 3.62
N GLN A 24 18.26 -1.12 2.98
CA GLN A 24 17.51 -0.40 1.96
C GLN A 24 17.15 -1.29 0.77
N ARG A 25 18.10 -2.10 0.28
CA ARG A 25 17.83 -3.06 -0.81
C ARG A 25 16.79 -4.09 -0.41
N ARG A 26 16.95 -4.73 0.76
CA ARG A 26 15.97 -5.70 1.28
C ARG A 26 14.57 -5.08 1.42
N ARG A 27 14.49 -3.84 1.90
CA ARG A 27 13.23 -3.11 1.99
C ARG A 27 12.64 -2.83 0.61
N ALA A 28 13.43 -2.39 -0.34
CA ALA A 28 12.99 -2.15 -1.72
C ALA A 28 12.48 -3.44 -2.38
N ASP A 29 13.20 -4.55 -2.22
CA ASP A 29 12.79 -5.86 -2.74
C ASP A 29 11.47 -6.31 -2.09
N ALA A 30 11.32 -6.17 -0.77
CA ALA A 30 10.09 -6.51 -0.08
C ALA A 30 8.89 -5.65 -0.53
N ILE A 31 9.12 -4.37 -0.84
CA ILE A 31 8.10 -3.47 -1.39
C ILE A 31 7.70 -3.92 -2.80
N ALA A 32 8.67 -4.22 -3.67
CA ALA A 32 8.43 -4.65 -5.04
C ALA A 32 7.69 -5.99 -5.10
N ASP A 33 8.08 -6.94 -4.26
CA ASP A 33 7.43 -8.24 -4.13
C ASP A 33 5.98 -8.09 -3.64
N ASP A 34 5.76 -7.26 -2.62
CA ASP A 34 4.41 -7.00 -2.11
C ASP A 34 3.53 -6.33 -3.18
N HIS A 35 4.05 -5.31 -3.85
CA HIS A 35 3.36 -4.63 -4.94
C HIS A 35 2.97 -5.61 -6.05
N THR A 36 3.89 -6.48 -6.46
CA THR A 36 3.64 -7.51 -7.48
C THR A 36 2.56 -8.49 -7.03
N ARG A 37 2.61 -8.98 -5.79
CA ARG A 37 1.55 -9.86 -5.24
C ARG A 37 0.19 -9.16 -5.22
N ARG A 38 0.15 -7.88 -4.83
CA ARG A 38 -1.08 -7.07 -4.80
C ARG A 38 -1.66 -6.87 -6.20
N LEU A 39 -0.81 -6.61 -7.20
CA LEU A 39 -1.22 -6.53 -8.60
C LEU A 39 -1.85 -7.84 -9.08
N LEU A 40 -1.18 -8.98 -8.84
CA LEU A 40 -1.67 -10.30 -9.26
C LEU A 40 -3.02 -10.69 -8.61
N ARG A 41 -3.29 -10.20 -7.39
CA ARG A 41 -4.56 -10.40 -6.69
C ARG A 41 -5.66 -9.42 -7.13
N SER A 42 -5.29 -8.31 -7.77
CA SER A 42 -6.24 -7.27 -8.19
C SER A 42 -6.87 -7.64 -9.53
N ARG A 43 -8.09 -8.19 -9.47
CA ARG A 43 -8.85 -8.63 -10.65
C ARG A 43 -9.92 -7.63 -11.07
N ASP A 44 -10.33 -6.77 -10.13
CA ASP A 44 -11.44 -5.85 -10.27
C ASP A 44 -11.00 -4.42 -9.96
N ALA A 45 -11.67 -3.45 -10.59
CA ALA A 45 -11.57 -2.04 -10.28
C ALA A 45 -12.93 -1.49 -9.87
N LEU A 46 -12.94 -0.60 -8.89
CA LEU A 46 -14.18 -0.10 -8.29
C LEU A 46 -14.02 1.38 -7.92
N ARG A 47 -14.88 2.23 -8.48
CA ARG A 47 -15.04 3.61 -8.01
C ARG A 47 -16.15 3.64 -6.96
N VAL A 48 -15.87 4.25 -5.82
CA VAL A 48 -16.80 4.36 -4.69
C VAL A 48 -16.81 5.79 -4.16
N THR A 49 -17.99 6.32 -3.90
CA THR A 49 -18.17 7.58 -3.16
C THR A 49 -18.46 7.22 -1.71
N LEU A 50 -17.65 7.71 -0.77
CA LEU A 50 -17.79 7.39 0.64
C LEU A 50 -19.08 7.98 1.21
N THR A 51 -19.89 7.15 1.84
CA THR A 51 -21.12 7.57 2.54
C THR A 51 -20.92 7.68 4.04
N ASP A 52 -19.85 7.10 4.56
CA ASP A 52 -19.46 7.14 5.97
C ASP A 52 -17.96 7.40 6.11
N HIS A 53 -17.53 7.83 7.29
CA HIS A 53 -16.13 7.96 7.62
C HIS A 53 -15.43 6.58 7.57
N PRO A 54 -14.28 6.46 6.92
CA PRO A 54 -13.54 5.20 6.93
C PRO A 54 -13.11 4.82 8.34
N ASP A 55 -13.29 3.54 8.66
CA ASP A 55 -13.01 3.01 9.99
C ASP A 55 -11.67 2.25 9.97
N ALA A 56 -10.65 2.88 10.53
CA ALA A 56 -9.33 2.30 10.70
C ALA A 56 -9.27 1.42 11.96
N ARG A 57 -8.96 0.14 11.76
CA ARG A 57 -8.89 -0.88 12.82
C ARG A 57 -7.60 -1.67 12.73
N TYR A 58 -7.28 -2.33 13.82
CA TYR A 58 -6.26 -3.37 13.86
C TYR A 58 -6.94 -4.74 13.90
N THR A 59 -6.46 -5.68 13.08
CA THR A 59 -6.87 -7.07 13.17
C THR A 59 -6.28 -7.71 14.43
N ILE A 60 -6.80 -8.87 14.84
CA ILE A 60 -6.23 -9.65 15.94
C ILE A 60 -4.76 -10.04 15.64
N ALA A 61 -4.41 -10.19 14.36
CA ALA A 61 -3.05 -10.48 13.92
C ALA A 61 -2.14 -9.22 13.92
N GLY A 62 -2.68 -8.04 14.23
CA GLY A 62 -1.95 -6.78 14.25
C GLY A 62 -1.94 -6.02 12.92
N ASP A 63 -2.62 -6.54 11.89
CA ASP A 63 -2.68 -5.87 10.59
C ASP A 63 -3.52 -4.59 10.68
N ARG A 64 -3.09 -3.55 9.99
CA ARG A 64 -3.86 -2.31 9.84
C ARG A 64 -4.86 -2.47 8.70
N ALA A 65 -6.13 -2.29 9.01
CA ALA A 65 -7.23 -2.40 8.05
C ALA A 65 -8.10 -1.14 8.08
N VAL A 66 -8.54 -0.69 6.91
CA VAL A 66 -9.51 0.40 6.76
C VAL A 66 -10.76 -0.14 6.12
N HIS A 67 -11.89 0.04 6.78
CA HIS A 67 -13.20 -0.30 6.22
C HIS A 67 -13.82 0.92 5.56
N PHE A 68 -14.35 0.72 4.36
CA PHE A 68 -15.05 1.75 3.59
C PHE A 68 -16.50 1.36 3.42
N TYR A 69 -17.38 2.34 3.58
CA TYR A 69 -18.79 2.26 3.25
C TYR A 69 -19.10 3.36 2.25
N GLY A 70 -19.78 3.01 1.17
CA GLY A 70 -20.03 3.96 0.11
C GLY A 70 -20.89 3.40 -1.00
N ASP A 71 -21.15 4.24 -1.99
CA ASP A 71 -21.96 3.91 -3.15
C ASP A 71 -21.14 3.88 -4.42
N ARG A 72 -21.51 2.98 -5.32
CA ARG A 72 -21.05 3.00 -6.71
C ARG A 72 -21.74 4.11 -7.48
N PRO A 73 -21.19 4.53 -8.64
CA PRO A 73 -21.87 5.45 -9.55
C PRO A 73 -23.26 5.01 -10.00
N ASN A 74 -23.59 3.72 -9.91
CA ASN A 74 -24.92 3.18 -10.22
C ASN A 74 -25.87 3.12 -9.01
N GLY A 75 -25.51 3.76 -7.88
CA GLY A 75 -26.32 3.82 -6.66
C GLY A 75 -26.34 2.53 -5.84
N ARG A 76 -25.49 1.54 -6.15
CA ARG A 76 -25.38 0.32 -5.33
C ARG A 76 -24.39 0.50 -4.20
N GLU A 77 -24.82 0.17 -3.00
CA GLU A 77 -23.96 0.11 -1.81
C GLU A 77 -22.78 -0.84 -2.00
N VAL A 78 -21.65 -0.46 -1.40
CA VAL A 78 -20.40 -1.19 -1.38
C VAL A 78 -19.82 -1.17 0.01
N ARG A 79 -19.30 -2.34 0.40
CA ARG A 79 -18.43 -2.50 1.56
C ARG A 79 -17.05 -2.85 1.07
N GLY A 80 -16.07 -2.02 1.41
CA GLY A 80 -14.68 -2.22 1.07
C GLY A 80 -13.84 -2.46 2.32
N VAL A 81 -12.75 -3.20 2.17
CA VAL A 81 -11.68 -3.26 3.16
C VAL A 81 -10.33 -3.15 2.46
N TRP A 82 -9.43 -2.35 3.00
CA TRP A 82 -8.04 -2.26 2.58
C TRP A 82 -7.13 -2.64 3.73
N TYR A 83 -6.18 -3.52 3.47
CA TYR A 83 -5.12 -3.88 4.42
C TYR A 83 -3.85 -3.13 4.03
N ALA A 84 -3.36 -2.30 4.96
CA ALA A 84 -2.13 -1.55 4.76
C ALA A 84 -0.94 -2.52 4.57
N PRO A 85 0.01 -2.23 3.69
CA PRO A 85 1.23 -3.02 3.57
C PRO A 85 2.07 -3.00 4.85
N ASP A 86 2.73 -4.11 5.18
CA ASP A 86 3.55 -4.23 6.39
C ASP A 86 4.69 -3.21 6.44
N HIS A 87 5.26 -2.87 5.28
CA HIS A 87 6.34 -1.91 5.13
C HIS A 87 5.91 -0.44 5.22
N MET A 88 4.60 -0.17 5.23
CA MET A 88 4.05 1.17 5.39
C MET A 88 4.21 1.61 6.84
N SER A 89 4.76 2.80 7.09
CA SER A 89 4.86 3.34 8.45
C SER A 89 3.47 3.68 9.01
N ARG A 90 3.39 3.85 10.33
CA ARG A 90 2.16 4.30 10.98
C ARG A 90 1.75 5.70 10.51
N ASP A 91 2.71 6.62 10.45
CA ASP A 91 2.45 8.01 10.06
C ASP A 91 1.95 8.12 8.62
N GLU A 92 2.51 7.33 7.70
CA GLU A 92 2.01 7.23 6.32
C GLU A 92 0.56 6.71 6.29
N PHE A 93 0.28 5.65 7.06
CA PHE A 93 -1.08 5.10 7.17
C PHE A 93 -2.07 6.13 7.71
N ASP A 94 -1.75 6.78 8.83
CA ASP A 94 -2.61 7.78 9.47
C ASP A 94 -2.83 8.99 8.54
N THR A 95 -1.79 9.43 7.81
CA THR A 95 -1.88 10.52 6.82
C THR A 95 -2.79 10.17 5.65
N ILE A 96 -2.73 8.92 5.16
CA ILE A 96 -3.59 8.46 4.06
C ILE A 96 -5.05 8.44 4.53
N VAL A 97 -5.32 7.85 5.69
CA VAL A 97 -6.68 7.71 6.23
C VAL A 97 -7.29 9.06 6.59
N ALA A 98 -6.52 9.98 7.18
CA ALA A 98 -6.97 11.33 7.51
C ALA A 98 -7.44 12.13 6.28
N GLY A 99 -6.97 11.77 5.08
CA GLY A 99 -7.38 12.38 3.82
C GLY A 99 -8.74 11.90 3.29
N TYR A 100 -9.38 10.91 3.92
CA TYR A 100 -10.63 10.35 3.45
C TYR A 100 -11.82 10.90 4.25
N ALA A 101 -12.66 11.68 3.56
CA ALA A 101 -13.86 12.28 4.12
C ALA A 101 -15.14 11.68 3.52
N ILE A 102 -16.27 11.84 4.21
CA ILE A 102 -17.59 11.56 3.63
C ILE A 102 -17.75 12.39 2.34
N GLY A 103 -18.28 11.75 1.30
CA GLY A 103 -18.44 12.33 -0.03
C GLY A 103 -17.19 12.24 -0.91
N ALA A 104 -16.03 11.88 -0.38
CA ALA A 104 -14.83 11.69 -1.20
C ALA A 104 -15.00 10.49 -2.14
N THR A 105 -14.49 10.62 -3.36
CA THR A 105 -14.49 9.51 -4.32
C THR A 105 -13.15 8.78 -4.28
N LEU A 106 -13.18 7.46 -4.15
CA LEU A 106 -12.02 6.59 -4.17
C LEU A 106 -12.07 5.64 -5.36
N ASP A 107 -10.93 5.51 -6.03
CA ASP A 107 -10.65 4.45 -7.01
C ASP A 107 -9.91 3.32 -6.31
N LEU A 108 -10.58 2.16 -6.24
CA LEU A 108 -10.09 0.95 -5.61
C LEU A 108 -9.70 -0.07 -6.68
N ARG A 109 -8.60 -0.80 -6.47
CA ARG A 109 -8.29 -2.01 -7.21
C ARG A 109 -8.10 -3.17 -6.26
N GLY A 110 -8.67 -4.32 -6.59
CA GLY A 110 -8.74 -5.44 -5.67
C GLY A 110 -9.56 -6.60 -6.20
N TYR A 111 -10.26 -7.29 -5.32
CA TYR A 111 -11.09 -8.43 -5.68
C TYR A 111 -12.28 -8.57 -4.74
N TRP A 112 -13.35 -9.20 -5.21
CA TRP A 112 -14.48 -9.56 -4.37
C TRP A 112 -14.20 -10.81 -3.54
N LYS A 113 -14.40 -10.72 -2.22
CA LYS A 113 -14.31 -11.85 -1.30
C LYS A 113 -15.70 -12.16 -0.74
N PRO A 114 -16.20 -13.40 -0.88
CA PRO A 114 -17.41 -13.82 -0.20
C PRO A 114 -17.14 -13.93 1.31
N PHE A 115 -18.11 -13.47 2.09
CA PHE A 115 -18.17 -13.63 3.53
C PHE A 115 -19.47 -14.37 3.85
N ASN A 116 -19.33 -15.62 4.32
CA ASN A 116 -20.46 -16.43 4.74
C ASN A 116 -20.73 -16.16 6.20
N GLY A 117 -21.81 -15.45 6.49
CA GLY A 117 -22.31 -15.23 7.84
C GLY A 117 -23.66 -15.93 8.05
N ASN A 118 -24.17 -15.85 9.28
CA ASN A 118 -25.46 -16.45 9.65
C ASN A 118 -26.66 -15.92 8.83
N SER A 119 -26.54 -14.74 8.22
CA SER A 119 -27.59 -14.11 7.39
C SER A 119 -27.40 -14.35 5.88
N GLY A 120 -26.55 -15.30 5.48
CA GLY A 120 -26.24 -15.60 4.08
C GLY A 120 -24.89 -15.04 3.61
N THR A 121 -24.60 -15.24 2.33
CA THR A 121 -23.35 -14.78 1.71
C THR A 121 -23.43 -13.30 1.37
N ARG A 122 -22.51 -12.52 1.95
CA ARG A 122 -22.27 -11.12 1.58
C ARG A 122 -20.94 -11.02 0.85
N PHE A 123 -20.80 -10.06 -0.04
CA PHE A 123 -19.53 -9.82 -0.72
C PHE A 123 -18.90 -8.54 -0.19
N THR A 124 -17.60 -8.62 0.16
CA THR A 124 -16.80 -7.45 0.54
C THR A 124 -15.72 -7.26 -0.52
N PHE A 125 -15.52 -6.03 -0.94
CA PHE A 125 -14.43 -5.69 -1.85
C PHE A 125 -13.13 -5.58 -1.05
N VAL A 126 -12.16 -6.45 -1.34
CA VAL A 126 -10.84 -6.39 -0.70
C VAL A 126 -9.92 -5.58 -1.60
N ALA A 127 -9.77 -4.31 -1.28
CA ALA A 127 -8.86 -3.41 -1.97
C ALA A 127 -7.41 -3.79 -1.68
N GLN A 128 -6.61 -3.89 -2.73
CA GLN A 128 -5.15 -3.99 -2.68
C GLN A 128 -4.51 -2.61 -2.88
N PHE A 129 -5.17 -1.73 -3.65
CA PHE A 129 -4.79 -0.35 -3.92
C PHE A 129 -5.98 0.59 -3.70
N VAL A 130 -5.70 1.77 -3.16
CA VAL A 130 -6.68 2.84 -2.90
C VAL A 130 -6.08 4.15 -3.40
N LYS A 131 -6.78 4.85 -4.29
CA LYS A 131 -6.43 6.20 -4.76
C LYS A 131 -7.62 7.11 -4.55
N ALA A 132 -7.44 8.25 -3.91
CA ALA A 132 -8.48 9.28 -3.88
C ALA A 132 -8.60 9.88 -5.29
N ALA A 133 -9.79 9.83 -5.88
CA ALA A 133 -10.04 10.33 -7.24
C ALA A 133 -9.91 11.87 -7.29
N ASP A 134 -10.24 12.55 -6.20
CA ASP A 134 -10.17 14.01 -6.08
C ASP A 134 -8.76 14.52 -5.69
N ARG A 135 -7.86 13.60 -5.31
CA ARG A 135 -6.45 13.93 -5.10
C ARG A 135 -5.78 13.89 -6.47
N ALA A 136 -5.80 15.03 -7.16
CA ALA A 136 -4.84 15.29 -8.22
C ALA A 136 -3.48 14.83 -7.72
N GLU A 137 -2.75 14.04 -8.53
CA GLU A 137 -1.36 13.77 -8.26
C GLU A 137 -0.70 15.10 -7.90
N PRO A 138 0.10 15.21 -6.82
CA PRO A 138 0.98 16.36 -6.70
C PRO A 138 1.76 16.34 -8.00
N ALA A 139 1.52 17.34 -8.85
CA ALA A 139 2.14 17.47 -10.15
C ALA A 139 3.59 17.05 -9.98
N GLU A 140 4.03 16.04 -10.73
CA GLU A 140 5.42 15.61 -10.76
C GLU A 140 6.26 16.87 -10.67
N ARG A 141 7.03 17.02 -9.58
CA ARG A 141 8.05 18.06 -9.53
C ARG A 141 8.89 17.75 -10.76
N LYS A 142 8.71 18.54 -11.82
CA LYS A 142 9.57 18.50 -13.00
C LYS A 142 10.98 18.46 -12.44
N SER A 143 11.68 17.37 -12.75
CA SER A 143 13.08 17.23 -12.34
C SER A 143 13.78 18.55 -12.71
N PRO A 144 14.68 19.11 -11.89
CA PRO A 144 15.41 20.35 -12.23
C PRO A 144 16.06 20.30 -13.62
N GLN A 145 16.30 19.09 -14.13
CA GLN A 145 16.78 18.83 -15.49
C GLN A 145 15.82 19.32 -16.59
N ALA A 146 14.50 19.23 -16.39
CA ALA A 146 13.49 19.62 -17.40
C ALA A 146 13.34 21.15 -17.54
N GLU A 147 13.81 21.96 -16.57
CA GLU A 147 13.89 23.42 -16.71
C GLU A 147 15.18 23.86 -17.41
N ILE A 148 16.25 23.07 -17.31
CA ILE A 148 17.53 23.36 -17.98
C ILE A 148 17.42 23.08 -19.49
N ASP A 149 16.72 22.01 -19.89
CA ASP A 149 16.54 21.66 -21.31
C ASP A 149 15.58 22.61 -22.04
N ALA A 150 14.78 23.41 -21.32
CA ALA A 150 13.85 24.38 -21.90
C ALA A 150 14.49 25.75 -22.23
N PHE A 151 15.72 26.01 -21.80
CA PHE A 151 16.46 27.26 -22.06
C PHE A 151 17.67 27.08 -23.00
N GLY A 152 17.81 25.90 -23.61
CA GLY A 152 18.96 25.53 -24.44
C GLY A 152 18.64 25.14 -25.88
N ALA A 153 17.53 25.63 -26.46
CA ALA A 153 17.20 25.47 -27.87
C ALA A 153 17.09 26.84 -28.58
#